data_AF-A0A419N746-F1
#
_entry.id   AF-A0A419N746-F1
#
_cell.length_a   1.000
_cell.length_b   1.000
_cell.length_c   1.000
_cell.angle_alpha   90.00
_cell.angle_beta   90.00
_cell.angle_gamma   90.00
#
_symmetry.space_group_name_H-M   'P 1'
#
loop_
_entity.id
_entity.type
_entity.pdbx_description
1 polymer ?
#
loop_
_entity_poly.entity_id
_entity_poly.type
_entity_poly.pdbx_seq_one_letter_code
_entity_poly.pdbx_strand_id
1 'polypeptide(L)'
;FEDATAQELLSIHAQKDMKTKVLNNRMTDVVANHAETVGGNQAITIAKNQIQNVGANQIETITSNQVVNVGSNKSATVGKMKTETVGFLSILTVGIAYQVSVGSSMNTTVGVSQSSEIGVLKTLNVGQTYRIDVGKKMKLSVGESKSEKAGKISLFSSGEHLELSCGAAKIALTQDGKIFLSGTSLHMQGVAMVNSDSALINLNCGLSEAPPSTPKDDESSDMPAGATPPFI
;
A
#
# COMPACT_ATOMS: atom_id res chain seq x y z
N PHE A 1 -49.98 -37.19 16.68
CA PHE A 1 -50.39 -36.75 15.34
C PHE A 1 -51.72 -36.06 15.53
N GLU A 2 -51.82 -34.82 15.08
CA GLU A 2 -53.05 -34.03 15.08
C GLU A 2 -53.53 -33.92 13.63
N ASP A 3 -54.82 -34.10 13.38
CA ASP A 3 -55.40 -34.12 12.02
C ASP A 3 -56.59 -33.17 11.85
N ALA A 4 -56.93 -32.40 12.89
CA ALA A 4 -57.91 -31.33 12.77
C ALA A 4 -57.49 -30.36 11.65
N THR A 5 -58.45 -30.04 10.78
CA THR A 5 -58.22 -29.20 9.60
C THR A 5 -57.54 -27.90 9.99
N ALA A 6 -56.41 -27.61 9.36
CA ALA A 6 -55.55 -26.44 9.61
C ALA A 6 -54.87 -26.40 10.99
N GLN A 7 -54.79 -27.52 11.71
CA GLN A 7 -54.05 -27.70 12.96
C GLN A 7 -53.17 -28.97 12.91
N GLU A 8 -52.91 -29.51 11.72
CA GLU A 8 -52.25 -30.79 11.54
C GLU A 8 -50.81 -30.76 12.08
N LEU A 9 -50.44 -31.76 12.90
CA LEU A 9 -49.11 -31.82 13.52
C LEU A 9 -48.59 -33.25 13.58
N LEU A 10 -47.38 -33.44 13.07
CA LEU A 10 -46.55 -34.59 13.38
C LEU A 10 -45.46 -34.17 14.38
N SER A 11 -45.49 -34.75 15.58
CA SER A 11 -44.45 -34.56 16.60
C SER A 11 -43.78 -35.90 16.90
N ILE A 12 -42.44 -35.92 16.89
CA ILE A 12 -41.62 -37.07 17.21
C ILE A 12 -40.64 -36.63 18.30
N HIS A 13 -40.64 -37.33 19.43
CA HIS A 13 -39.76 -37.06 20.56
C HIS A 13 -38.95 -38.32 20.89
N ALA A 14 -37.62 -38.20 20.88
CA ALA A 14 -36.70 -39.26 21.31
C ALA A 14 -35.93 -38.79 22.55
N GLN A 15 -35.89 -39.61 23.61
CA GLN A 15 -35.24 -39.25 24.89
C GLN A 15 -33.71 -39.42 24.89
N LYS A 16 -33.15 -40.08 23.88
CA LYS A 16 -31.70 -40.36 23.80
C LYS A 16 -31.17 -40.20 22.38
N ASP A 17 -31.35 -41.22 21.54
CA ASP A 17 -30.77 -41.28 20.20
C ASP A 17 -31.86 -41.39 19.13
N MET A 18 -31.66 -40.70 18.00
CA MET A 18 -32.44 -40.88 16.76
C MET A 18 -31.48 -41.05 15.59
N LYS A 19 -31.69 -42.05 14.74
CA LYS A 19 -30.92 -42.27 13.51
C LYS A 19 -31.87 -42.34 12.32
N THR A 20 -31.54 -41.62 11.25
CA THR A 20 -32.28 -41.69 9.99
C THR A 20 -31.32 -42.09 8.88
N LYS A 21 -31.63 -43.18 8.16
CA LYS A 21 -30.89 -43.63 6.98
C LYS A 21 -31.87 -43.73 5.82
N VAL A 22 -31.53 -43.07 4.71
CA VAL A 22 -32.27 -43.14 3.45
C VAL A 22 -31.31 -43.73 2.41
N LEU A 23 -31.67 -44.85 1.79
CA LEU A 23 -30.78 -45.58 0.88
C LEU A 23 -30.78 -45.03 -0.56
N ASN A 24 -31.81 -44.28 -0.90
CA ASN A 24 -31.97 -43.66 -2.20
C ASN A 24 -32.02 -42.13 -2.02
N ASN A 25 -33.15 -41.49 -2.32
CA ASN A 25 -33.29 -40.05 -2.29
C ASN A 25 -34.12 -39.57 -1.09
N ARG A 26 -33.70 -38.45 -0.49
CA ARG A 26 -34.50 -37.67 0.45
C ARG A 26 -34.69 -36.28 -0.12
N MET A 27 -35.93 -35.80 -0.15
CA MET A 27 -36.27 -34.40 -0.39
C MET A 27 -36.84 -33.81 0.90
N THR A 28 -36.57 -32.54 1.14
CA THR A 28 -37.20 -31.79 2.23
C THR A 28 -37.62 -30.46 1.63
N ASP A 29 -38.93 -30.22 1.65
CA ASP A 29 -39.55 -29.00 1.16
C ASP A 29 -40.32 -28.37 2.32
N VAL A 30 -40.09 -27.08 2.55
CA VAL A 30 -40.68 -26.32 3.65
C VAL A 30 -41.18 -25.01 3.08
N VAL A 31 -42.51 -24.88 2.95
CA VAL A 31 -43.15 -23.76 2.25
C VAL A 31 -43.09 -22.45 3.04
N ALA A 32 -43.11 -22.52 4.37
CA ALA A 32 -43.11 -21.35 5.24
C ALA A 32 -41.73 -21.11 5.87
N ASN A 33 -41.46 -21.68 7.04
CA ASN A 33 -40.28 -21.38 7.83
C ASN A 33 -39.58 -22.67 8.30
N HIS A 34 -38.25 -22.66 8.29
CA HIS A 34 -37.42 -23.71 8.88
C HIS A 34 -36.52 -23.09 9.95
N ALA A 35 -36.43 -23.74 11.10
CA ALA A 35 -35.51 -23.39 12.17
C ALA A 35 -34.83 -24.67 12.68
N GLU A 36 -33.52 -24.61 12.86
CA GLU A 36 -32.71 -25.67 13.45
C GLU A 36 -31.93 -25.07 14.62
N THR A 37 -31.87 -25.80 15.74
CA THR A 37 -31.06 -25.43 16.89
C THR A 37 -30.28 -26.66 17.34
N VAL A 38 -28.96 -26.53 17.35
CA VAL A 38 -28.05 -27.59 17.79
C VAL A 38 -27.38 -27.09 19.07
N GLY A 39 -27.65 -27.75 20.20
CA GLY A 39 -27.05 -27.36 21.50
C GLY A 39 -25.57 -27.73 21.65
N GLY A 40 -25.06 -28.62 20.78
CA GLY A 40 -23.67 -29.05 20.73
C GLY A 40 -23.02 -28.71 19.39
N ASN A 41 -22.32 -29.67 18.80
CA ASN A 41 -21.61 -29.49 17.53
C ASN A 41 -22.44 -29.97 16.34
N GLN A 42 -22.32 -29.27 15.20
CA GLN A 42 -22.86 -29.70 13.91
C GLN A 42 -21.71 -29.99 12.95
N ALA A 43 -21.77 -31.15 12.27
CA ALA A 43 -20.84 -31.52 11.22
C ALA A 43 -21.62 -31.84 9.94
N ILE A 44 -21.24 -31.20 8.84
CA ILE A 44 -21.85 -31.38 7.53
C ILE A 44 -20.76 -31.84 6.56
N THR A 45 -20.98 -33.00 5.93
CA THR A 45 -20.08 -33.54 4.91
C THR A 45 -20.83 -33.68 3.60
N ILE A 46 -20.32 -33.03 2.55
CA ILE A 46 -20.87 -33.10 1.20
C ILE A 46 -19.78 -33.65 0.29
N ALA A 47 -19.96 -34.87 -0.21
CA ALA A 47 -18.92 -35.58 -0.96
C ALA A 47 -18.71 -35.06 -2.40
N LYS A 48 -19.68 -34.31 -2.92
CA LYS A 48 -19.65 -33.75 -4.28
C LYS A 48 -19.86 -32.24 -4.22
N ASN A 49 -21.03 -31.76 -4.61
CA ASN A 49 -21.29 -30.34 -4.81
C ASN A 49 -22.28 -29.81 -3.77
N GLN A 50 -22.06 -28.58 -3.31
CA GLN A 50 -23.01 -27.78 -2.54
C GLN A 50 -23.36 -26.53 -3.35
N ILE A 51 -24.65 -26.27 -3.52
CA ILE A 51 -25.17 -25.06 -4.16
C ILE A 51 -26.12 -24.40 -3.16
N GLN A 52 -25.93 -23.12 -2.91
CA GLN A 52 -26.75 -22.33 -1.99
C GLN A 52 -27.26 -21.08 -2.72
N ASN A 53 -28.58 -20.96 -2.82
CA ASN A 53 -29.23 -19.80 -3.40
C ASN A 53 -29.99 -19.08 -2.29
N VAL A 54 -29.59 -17.85 -1.99
CA VAL A 54 -30.25 -17.00 -1.00
C VAL A 54 -30.97 -15.88 -1.74
N GLY A 55 -32.31 -15.82 -1.61
CA GLY A 55 -33.12 -14.84 -2.35
C GLY A 55 -33.05 -13.41 -1.80
N ALA A 56 -32.69 -13.26 -0.54
CA ALA A 56 -32.54 -11.97 0.14
C ALA A 56 -31.16 -11.86 0.80
N ASN A 57 -31.08 -12.06 2.13
CA ASN A 57 -29.89 -11.79 2.91
C ASN A 57 -29.32 -13.07 3.55
N GLN A 58 -27.99 -13.15 3.63
CA GLN A 58 -27.26 -14.13 4.44
C GLN A 58 -26.50 -13.38 5.53
N ILE A 59 -26.69 -13.79 6.78
CA ILE A 59 -25.98 -13.25 7.95
C ILE A 59 -25.27 -14.43 8.62
N GLU A 60 -23.95 -14.34 8.73
CA GLU A 60 -23.10 -15.33 9.39
C GLU A 60 -22.41 -14.64 10.57
N THR A 61 -22.51 -15.22 11.77
CA THR A 61 -21.84 -14.71 12.97
C THR A 61 -20.95 -15.80 13.54
N ILE A 62 -19.64 -15.53 13.54
CA ILE A 62 -18.63 -16.41 14.12
C ILE A 62 -18.06 -15.71 15.33
N THR A 63 -18.19 -16.32 16.51
CA THR A 63 -17.75 -15.73 17.78
C THR A 63 -16.28 -15.98 18.10
N SER A 64 -15.70 -17.03 17.53
CA SER A 64 -14.30 -17.40 17.73
C SER A 64 -13.50 -17.30 16.44
N ASN A 65 -13.35 -18.40 15.69
CA ASN A 65 -12.48 -18.45 14.50
C ASN A 65 -13.23 -19.00 13.29
N GLN A 66 -12.97 -18.41 12.12
CA GLN A 66 -13.38 -18.96 10.83
C GLN A 66 -12.12 -19.34 10.04
N VAL A 67 -12.04 -20.60 9.60
CA VAL A 67 -10.94 -21.10 8.76
C VAL A 67 -11.54 -21.64 7.47
N VAL A 68 -11.04 -21.16 6.32
CA VAL A 68 -11.54 -21.53 5.00
C VAL A 68 -10.38 -22.03 4.15
N ASN A 69 -10.36 -23.33 3.87
CA ASN A 69 -9.37 -23.97 3.02
C ASN A 69 -9.98 -24.27 1.66
N VAL A 70 -9.39 -23.72 0.60
CA VAL A 70 -9.84 -23.93 -0.79
C VAL A 70 -8.72 -24.66 -1.54
N GLY A 71 -9.02 -25.84 -2.07
CA GLY A 71 -8.02 -26.69 -2.74
C GLY A 71 -7.64 -26.24 -4.16
N SER A 72 -8.44 -25.35 -4.77
CA SER A 72 -8.16 -24.81 -6.11
C SER A 72 -8.41 -23.30 -6.13
N ASN A 73 -9.53 -22.85 -6.68
CA ASN A 73 -9.78 -21.43 -6.91
C ASN A 73 -10.87 -20.88 -5.98
N LYS A 74 -10.64 -19.67 -5.45
CA LYS A 74 -11.66 -18.86 -4.78
C LYS A 74 -11.98 -17.65 -5.64
N SER A 75 -13.23 -17.55 -6.11
CA SER A 75 -13.73 -16.38 -6.83
C SER A 75 -14.84 -15.72 -6.03
N ALA A 76 -14.86 -14.39 -6.02
CA ALA A 76 -15.91 -13.60 -5.39
C ALA A 76 -16.26 -12.43 -6.30
N THR A 77 -17.53 -12.31 -6.66
CA THR A 77 -18.06 -11.17 -7.41
C THR A 77 -19.04 -10.42 -6.52
N VAL A 78 -18.80 -9.12 -6.33
CA VAL A 78 -19.63 -8.27 -5.48
C VAL A 78 -20.28 -7.21 -6.36
N GLY A 79 -21.61 -7.18 -6.40
CA GLY A 79 -22.35 -6.33 -7.35
C GLY A 79 -22.32 -4.83 -7.03
N LYS A 80 -22.03 -4.44 -5.78
CA LYS A 80 -22.03 -3.03 -5.35
C LYS A 80 -20.78 -2.66 -4.55
N MET A 81 -20.70 -3.12 -3.31
CA MET A 81 -19.68 -2.68 -2.35
C MET A 81 -19.17 -3.86 -1.53
N LYS A 82 -17.86 -3.89 -1.34
CA LYS A 82 -17.17 -4.76 -0.38
C LYS A 82 -16.52 -3.89 0.68
N THR A 83 -16.81 -4.17 1.95
CA THR A 83 -16.17 -3.52 3.10
C THR A 83 -15.53 -4.60 3.94
N GLU A 84 -14.25 -4.43 4.28
CA GLU A 84 -13.51 -5.32 5.16
C GLU A 84 -12.90 -4.49 6.28
N THR A 85 -13.13 -4.90 7.53
CA THR A 85 -12.57 -4.25 8.71
C THR A 85 -11.82 -5.29 9.50
N VAL A 86 -10.54 -5.01 9.79
CA VAL A 86 -9.67 -5.90 10.55
C VAL A 86 -9.21 -5.14 11.77
N GLY A 87 -9.51 -5.67 12.96
CA GLY A 87 -9.27 -4.96 14.23
C GLY A 87 -7.81 -4.91 14.67
N PHE A 88 -6.95 -5.80 14.16
CA PHE A 88 -5.56 -5.88 14.57
C PHE A 88 -4.60 -5.96 13.38
N LEU A 89 -4.58 -7.09 12.67
CA LEU A 89 -3.57 -7.36 11.64
C LEU A 89 -4.16 -8.08 10.43
N SER A 90 -3.81 -7.61 9.23
CA SER A 90 -4.08 -8.27 7.95
C SER A 90 -2.77 -8.58 7.25
N ILE A 91 -2.58 -9.83 6.83
CA ILE A 91 -1.38 -10.29 6.10
C ILE A 91 -1.85 -10.94 4.80
N LEU A 92 -1.20 -10.57 3.69
CA LEU A 92 -1.41 -11.18 2.38
C LEU A 92 -0.09 -11.73 1.84
N THR A 93 -0.03 -13.04 1.63
CA THR A 93 1.11 -13.71 0.97
C THR A 93 0.65 -14.26 -0.37
N VAL A 94 1.38 -13.94 -1.43
CA VAL A 94 1.05 -14.35 -2.80
C VAL A 94 2.27 -15.06 -3.40
N GLY A 95 2.04 -16.23 -4.00
CA GLY A 95 3.14 -17.10 -4.45
C GLY A 95 3.78 -16.70 -5.78
N ILE A 96 3.01 -16.12 -6.71
CA ILE A 96 3.50 -15.83 -8.08
C ILE A 96 3.31 -14.36 -8.44
N ALA A 97 2.06 -13.90 -8.51
CA ALA A 97 1.73 -12.56 -9.00
C ALA A 97 0.50 -11.99 -8.29
N TYR A 98 0.55 -10.69 -8.02
CA TYR A 98 -0.55 -9.91 -7.44
C TYR A 98 -0.86 -8.71 -8.33
N GLN A 99 -2.12 -8.56 -8.73
CA GLN A 99 -2.58 -7.46 -9.57
C GLN A 99 -3.78 -6.79 -8.92
N VAL A 100 -3.76 -5.45 -8.90
CA VAL A 100 -4.91 -4.62 -8.53
C VAL A 100 -5.24 -3.73 -9.71
N SER A 101 -6.50 -3.73 -10.13
CA SER A 101 -7.03 -2.84 -11.14
C SER A 101 -8.16 -2.02 -10.55
N VAL A 102 -8.09 -0.70 -10.68
CA VAL A 102 -9.05 0.24 -10.12
C VAL A 102 -9.63 1.08 -11.25
N GLY A 103 -10.96 1.10 -11.38
CA GLY A 103 -11.63 1.77 -12.49
C GLY A 103 -11.74 3.29 -12.35
N SER A 104 -11.59 3.84 -11.14
CA SER A 104 -11.71 5.28 -10.88
C SER A 104 -10.57 5.78 -9.99
N SER A 105 -10.74 5.78 -8.67
CA SER A 105 -9.76 6.33 -7.73
C SER A 105 -9.31 5.29 -6.71
N MET A 106 -8.02 5.30 -6.38
CA MET A 106 -7.43 4.53 -5.29
C MET A 106 -6.83 5.50 -4.27
N ASN A 107 -7.22 5.38 -2.99
CA ASN A 107 -6.62 6.14 -1.89
C ASN A 107 -6.01 5.15 -0.88
N THR A 108 -4.84 5.47 -0.36
CA THR A 108 -4.17 4.70 0.69
C THR A 108 -3.77 5.65 1.82
N THR A 109 -4.28 5.41 3.02
CA THR A 109 -3.95 6.20 4.21
C THR A 109 -3.27 5.29 5.22
N VAL A 110 -2.13 5.74 5.73
CA VAL A 110 -1.30 4.98 6.66
C VAL A 110 -1.04 5.85 7.88
N GLY A 111 -1.30 5.31 9.08
CA GLY A 111 -1.23 6.08 10.32
C GLY A 111 0.17 6.25 10.90
N VAL A 112 1.09 5.32 10.62
CA VAL A 112 2.43 5.30 11.22
C VAL A 112 3.52 5.28 10.16
N SER A 113 3.66 4.17 9.42
CA SER A 113 4.73 4.00 8.43
C SER A 113 4.32 3.09 7.28
N GLN A 114 4.85 3.38 6.09
CA GLN A 114 4.68 2.57 4.89
C GLN A 114 6.06 2.24 4.33
N SER A 115 6.43 0.94 4.29
CA SER A 115 7.64 0.44 3.63
C SER A 115 7.29 -0.25 2.32
N SER A 116 8.24 -0.26 1.38
CA SER A 116 8.13 -0.98 0.11
C SER A 116 9.51 -1.49 -0.31
N GLU A 117 9.73 -2.80 -0.14
CA GLU A 117 10.94 -3.48 -0.59
C GLU A 117 10.67 -4.22 -1.91
N ILE A 118 11.53 -4.00 -2.91
CA ILE A 118 11.44 -4.62 -4.23
C ILE A 118 12.80 -5.23 -4.56
N GLY A 119 12.83 -6.54 -4.86
CA GLY A 119 14.09 -7.25 -5.09
C GLY A 119 14.71 -7.05 -6.47
N VAL A 120 13.92 -6.71 -7.50
CA VAL A 120 14.41 -6.64 -8.89
C VAL A 120 14.19 -5.26 -9.51
N LEU A 121 12.93 -4.86 -9.73
CA LEU A 121 12.61 -3.63 -10.47
C LEU A 121 11.29 -3.03 -10.00
N LYS A 122 11.28 -1.72 -9.76
CA LYS A 122 10.08 -0.92 -9.53
C LYS A 122 9.94 0.11 -10.66
N THR A 123 8.84 0.06 -11.41
CA THR A 123 8.49 1.04 -12.46
C THR A 123 7.21 1.77 -12.06
N LEU A 124 7.21 3.10 -12.17
CA LEU A 124 6.03 3.94 -11.94
C LEU A 124 5.74 4.77 -13.19
N ASN A 125 4.61 4.50 -13.83
CA ASN A 125 4.12 5.26 -14.99
C ASN A 125 2.89 6.07 -14.57
N VAL A 126 2.95 7.39 -14.73
CA VAL A 126 1.86 8.31 -14.36
C VAL A 126 1.41 9.07 -15.61
N GLY A 127 0.13 8.98 -15.94
CA GLY A 127 -0.40 9.52 -17.20
C GLY A 127 -0.55 11.04 -17.24
N GLN A 128 -0.71 11.70 -16.08
CA GLN A 128 -0.91 13.15 -15.99
C GLN A 128 0.06 13.81 -15.01
N THR A 129 -0.22 13.72 -13.71
CA THR A 129 0.53 14.46 -12.68
C THR A 129 1.01 13.51 -11.60
N TYR A 130 2.32 13.55 -11.31
CA TYR A 130 2.92 12.93 -10.15
C TYR A 130 3.38 14.02 -9.18
N ARG A 131 2.73 14.10 -8.03
CA ARG A 131 3.02 15.10 -6.98
C ARG A 131 3.47 14.36 -5.71
N ILE A 132 4.53 14.87 -5.11
CA ILE A 132 5.06 14.40 -3.82
C ILE A 132 5.12 15.59 -2.89
N ASP A 133 4.40 15.52 -1.77
CA ASP A 133 4.45 16.50 -0.69
C ASP A 133 5.05 15.84 0.55
N VAL A 134 6.18 16.35 1.02
CA VAL A 134 6.89 15.80 2.18
C VAL A 134 6.93 16.85 3.29
N GLY A 135 6.43 16.51 4.47
CA GLY A 135 6.29 17.46 5.57
C GLY A 135 7.59 17.81 6.31
N LYS A 136 8.61 16.95 6.24
CA LYS A 136 9.90 17.17 6.94
C LYS A 136 11.11 16.98 6.04
N LYS A 137 11.44 15.73 5.68
CA LYS A 137 12.68 15.39 4.98
C LYS A 137 12.44 14.33 3.91
N MET A 138 13.02 14.53 2.72
CA MET A 138 13.10 13.55 1.64
C MET A 138 14.56 13.21 1.38
N LYS A 139 14.92 11.92 1.41
CA LYS A 139 16.26 11.43 1.10
C LYS A 139 16.18 10.44 -0.06
N LEU A 140 17.03 10.61 -1.06
CA LEU A 140 17.13 9.72 -2.21
C LEU A 140 18.59 9.29 -2.36
N SER A 141 18.85 7.99 -2.19
CA SER A 141 20.16 7.37 -2.41
C SER A 141 20.09 6.46 -3.63
N VAL A 142 21.08 6.55 -4.51
CA VAL A 142 21.14 5.78 -5.76
C VAL A 142 22.55 5.19 -5.89
N GLY A 143 22.65 3.87 -6.06
CA GLY A 143 23.93 3.16 -6.06
C GLY A 143 24.78 3.37 -7.31
N GLU A 144 24.15 3.55 -8.48
CA GLU A 144 24.86 3.68 -9.75
C GLU A 144 24.61 5.02 -10.44
N SER A 145 23.41 5.23 -10.98
CA SER A 145 23.11 6.44 -11.75
C SER A 145 21.69 6.94 -11.54
N LYS A 146 21.56 8.27 -11.43
CA LYS A 146 20.29 8.98 -11.45
C LYS A 146 20.24 9.82 -12.73
N SER A 147 19.17 9.67 -13.51
CA SER A 147 18.90 10.48 -14.70
C SER A 147 17.54 11.14 -14.59
N GLU A 148 17.46 12.42 -14.90
CA GLU A 148 16.24 13.21 -14.86
C GLU A 148 16.14 14.05 -16.13
N LYS A 149 14.99 13.97 -16.81
CA LYS A 149 14.75 14.69 -18.06
C LYS A 149 13.38 15.34 -18.01
N ALA A 150 13.34 16.65 -18.20
CA ALA A 150 12.10 17.41 -18.37
C ALA A 150 11.93 17.83 -19.83
N GLY A 151 10.69 17.76 -20.34
CA GLY A 151 10.39 18.17 -21.72
C GLY A 151 10.32 19.69 -21.93
N LYS A 152 10.02 20.45 -20.87
CA LYS A 152 9.90 21.93 -20.92
C LYS A 152 10.74 22.62 -19.86
N ILE A 153 10.45 22.38 -18.59
CA ILE A 153 11.08 23.08 -17.46
C ILE A 153 11.47 22.04 -16.40
N SER A 154 12.69 22.14 -15.89
CA SER A 154 13.13 21.54 -14.63
C SER A 154 13.46 22.69 -13.68
N LEU A 155 12.75 22.76 -12.55
CA LEU A 155 12.86 23.84 -11.58
C LEU A 155 13.32 23.28 -10.24
N PHE A 156 14.47 23.75 -9.77
CA PHE A 156 14.97 23.51 -8.43
C PHE A 156 14.93 24.83 -7.67
N SER A 157 14.15 24.87 -6.58
CA SER A 157 13.97 26.06 -5.75
C SER A 157 14.12 25.68 -4.29
N SER A 158 14.84 26.50 -3.54
CA SER A 158 15.12 26.30 -2.12
C SER A 158 15.05 27.65 -1.41
N GLY A 159 14.52 27.65 -0.17
CA GLY A 159 14.33 28.88 0.60
C GLY A 159 15.62 29.49 1.11
N GLU A 160 16.54 28.65 1.59
CA GLU A 160 17.77 29.11 2.26
C GLU A 160 19.04 28.80 1.46
N HIS A 161 19.17 27.55 0.98
CA HIS A 161 20.38 27.02 0.38
C HIS A 161 20.06 25.96 -0.67
N LEU A 162 20.67 26.05 -1.84
CA LEU A 162 20.64 25.02 -2.89
C LEU A 162 22.08 24.65 -3.25
N GLU A 163 22.41 23.36 -3.26
CA GLU A 163 23.78 22.87 -3.46
C GLU A 163 23.84 21.70 -4.43
N LEU A 164 24.83 21.74 -5.32
CA LEU A 164 25.27 20.61 -6.15
C LEU A 164 26.74 20.35 -5.83
N SER A 165 27.07 19.13 -5.41
CA SER A 165 28.42 18.76 -4.97
C SER A 165 28.91 17.48 -5.65
N CYS A 166 30.18 17.47 -6.07
CA CYS A 166 30.86 16.30 -6.60
C CYS A 166 32.34 16.32 -6.18
N GLY A 167 32.73 15.47 -5.23
CA GLY A 167 34.08 15.52 -4.65
C GLY A 167 34.40 16.90 -4.07
N ALA A 168 35.50 17.52 -4.54
CA ALA A 168 35.90 18.88 -4.15
C ALA A 168 35.18 20.00 -4.94
N ALA A 169 34.39 19.67 -5.96
CA ALA A 169 33.65 20.65 -6.75
C ALA A 169 32.26 20.92 -6.14
N LYS A 170 31.86 22.19 -6.12
CA LYS A 170 30.59 22.63 -5.52
C LYS A 170 30.02 23.85 -6.27
N ILE A 171 28.71 23.82 -6.47
CA ILE A 171 27.87 24.95 -6.88
C ILE A 171 26.88 25.20 -5.75
N ALA A 172 26.81 26.42 -5.24
CA ALA A 172 25.87 26.77 -4.18
C ALA A 172 25.16 28.09 -4.45
N LEU A 173 23.86 28.15 -4.17
CA LEU A 173 23.03 29.35 -4.18
C LEU A 173 22.48 29.57 -2.78
N THR A 174 22.41 30.83 -2.38
CA THR A 174 22.03 31.24 -1.01
C THR A 174 20.89 32.25 -1.06
N GLN A 175 20.13 32.35 0.03
CA GLN A 175 18.95 33.24 0.12
C GLN A 175 19.25 34.74 -0.10
N ASP A 176 20.48 35.18 0.16
CA ASP A 176 20.92 36.56 -0.09
C ASP A 176 21.33 36.79 -1.57
N GLY A 177 21.13 35.78 -2.43
CA GLY A 177 21.36 35.85 -3.86
C GLY A 177 22.79 35.58 -4.29
N LYS A 178 23.70 35.21 -3.37
CA LYS A 178 25.08 34.86 -3.74
C LYS A 178 25.14 33.50 -4.42
N ILE A 179 26.01 33.41 -5.42
CA ILE A 179 26.33 32.19 -6.16
C ILE A 179 27.80 31.87 -5.94
N PHE A 180 28.09 30.64 -5.53
CA PHE A 180 29.44 30.15 -5.31
C PHE A 180 29.76 29.04 -6.30
N LEU A 181 30.91 29.17 -6.96
CA LEU A 181 31.50 28.19 -7.87
C LEU A 181 32.89 27.88 -7.34
N SER A 182 33.10 26.67 -6.80
CA SER A 182 34.37 26.29 -6.18
C SER A 182 34.82 24.91 -6.62
N GLY A 183 36.12 24.74 -6.79
CA GLY A 183 36.78 23.49 -7.16
C GLY A 183 38.29 23.69 -7.27
N THR A 184 39.03 22.62 -7.58
CA THR A 184 40.49 22.67 -7.77
C THR A 184 40.89 23.42 -9.04
N SER A 185 40.06 23.33 -10.09
CA SER A 185 40.17 24.12 -11.30
C SER A 185 38.78 24.50 -11.80
N LEU A 186 38.66 25.72 -12.33
CA LEU A 186 37.47 26.18 -13.05
C LEU A 186 37.87 26.43 -14.50
N HIS A 187 37.43 25.55 -15.40
CA HIS A 187 37.65 25.70 -16.83
C HIS A 187 36.45 26.40 -17.47
N MET A 188 36.66 27.57 -18.06
CA MET A 188 35.64 28.34 -18.78
C MET A 188 36.02 28.45 -20.25
N GLN A 189 35.22 27.88 -21.14
CA GLN A 189 35.47 27.89 -22.59
C GLN A 189 34.24 28.44 -23.32
N GLY A 190 34.41 29.56 -24.02
CA GLY A 190 33.41 30.10 -24.94
C GLY A 190 33.89 29.95 -26.39
N VAL A 191 33.02 29.51 -27.30
CA VAL A 191 33.34 29.43 -28.74
C VAL A 191 33.29 30.82 -29.39
N ALA A 192 32.33 31.66 -29.01
CA ALA A 192 32.17 33.02 -29.52
C ALA A 192 32.72 34.07 -28.55
N MET A 193 32.28 34.06 -27.30
CA MET A 193 32.73 34.99 -26.26
C MET A 193 32.39 34.46 -24.85
N VAL A 194 33.09 35.00 -23.85
CA VAL A 194 32.71 34.91 -22.43
C VAL A 194 32.58 36.37 -21.94
N ASN A 195 31.42 36.74 -21.41
CA ASN A 195 31.15 38.11 -20.92
C ASN A 195 31.00 38.14 -19.41
N SER A 196 31.49 39.21 -18.78
CA SER A 196 31.31 39.48 -17.36
C SER A 196 31.10 40.97 -17.19
N ASP A 197 30.01 41.37 -16.55
CA ASP A 197 29.65 42.77 -16.33
C ASP A 197 29.18 42.94 -14.88
N SER A 198 29.83 43.85 -14.17
CA SER A 198 29.49 44.25 -12.82
C SER A 198 30.20 45.57 -12.50
N ALA A 199 29.75 46.25 -11.44
CA ALA A 199 30.46 47.44 -10.96
C ALA A 199 31.91 47.13 -10.51
N LEU A 200 32.21 45.88 -10.14
CA LEU A 200 33.54 45.44 -9.69
C LEU A 200 33.77 43.97 -10.05
N ILE A 201 34.87 43.69 -10.75
CA ILE A 201 35.37 42.35 -11.03
C ILE A 201 36.75 42.21 -10.38
N ASN A 202 36.87 41.33 -9.39
CA ASN A 202 38.13 41.04 -8.72
C ASN A 202 38.73 39.73 -9.25
N LEU A 203 39.89 39.81 -9.90
CA LEU A 203 40.64 38.65 -10.39
C LEU A 203 41.96 38.55 -9.62
N ASN A 204 42.25 37.36 -9.08
CA ASN A 204 43.47 37.10 -8.30
C ASN A 204 43.70 38.08 -7.13
N CYS A 205 42.61 38.50 -6.46
CA CYS A 205 42.66 39.48 -5.37
C CYS A 205 43.02 38.88 -4.00
N GLY A 206 43.29 37.58 -3.92
CA GLY A 206 43.70 36.86 -2.70
C GLY A 206 42.57 36.51 -1.71
N LEU A 207 41.45 37.24 -1.70
CA LEU A 207 40.33 37.03 -0.78
C LEU A 207 39.02 36.83 -1.54
N SER A 208 38.72 35.59 -1.89
CA SER A 208 37.36 35.19 -2.28
C SER A 208 36.59 34.74 -1.05
N GLU A 209 35.30 35.08 -0.98
CA GLU A 209 34.41 34.55 0.06
C GLU A 209 34.29 33.02 -0.09
N ALA A 210 34.43 32.29 1.01
CA ALA A 210 34.29 30.85 1.00
C ALA A 210 32.83 30.48 0.72
N PRO A 211 32.57 29.38 -0.02
CA PRO A 211 31.22 28.85 -0.12
C PRO A 211 30.68 28.54 1.29
N PRO A 212 29.40 28.78 1.55
CA PRO A 212 28.79 28.40 2.82
C PRO A 212 29.00 26.90 3.08
N SER A 213 29.20 26.55 4.35
CA SER A 213 29.20 25.15 4.78
C SER A 213 27.87 24.51 4.42
N THR A 214 27.89 23.30 3.87
CA THR A 214 26.67 22.52 3.65
C THR A 214 25.92 22.45 5.00
N PRO A 215 24.64 22.85 5.05
CA PRO A 215 23.87 22.78 6.28
C PRO A 215 23.96 21.37 6.88
N LYS A 216 24.29 21.28 8.17
CA LYS A 216 24.38 19.98 8.84
C LYS A 216 22.99 19.36 8.87
N ASP A 217 22.89 18.12 8.41
CA ASP A 217 21.71 17.31 8.71
C ASP A 217 21.60 17.18 10.24
N ASP A 218 20.54 17.71 10.85
CA ASP A 218 20.19 17.36 12.23
C ASP A 218 19.81 15.87 12.22
N GLU A 219 20.77 15.00 12.56
CA GLU A 219 20.61 13.54 12.62
C GLU A 219 19.66 13.06 13.74
N SER A 220 19.05 13.97 14.50
CA SER A 220 18.32 13.63 15.74
C SER A 220 16.91 13.06 15.53
N SER A 221 16.38 12.97 14.31
CA SER A 221 14.98 12.59 14.07
C SER A 221 14.72 11.34 13.21
N ASP A 222 15.74 10.57 12.82
CA ASP A 222 15.59 9.45 11.88
C ASP A 222 15.17 8.10 12.52
N MET A 223 14.76 8.07 13.79
CA MET A 223 14.21 6.86 14.41
C MET A 223 12.67 6.84 14.40
N PRO A 224 12.02 6.01 13.57
CA PRO A 224 10.65 5.61 13.86
C PRO A 224 10.65 4.77 15.14
N ALA A 225 9.83 5.15 16.11
CA ALA A 225 9.57 4.34 17.29
C ALA A 225 8.94 3.00 16.84
N GLY A 226 9.71 1.90 16.89
CA GLY A 226 9.16 0.54 16.76
C GLY A 226 9.74 -0.37 15.66
N ALA A 227 10.95 -0.15 15.16
CA ALA A 227 11.59 -1.13 14.27
C ALA A 227 12.08 -2.37 15.06
N THR A 228 11.35 -3.48 14.99
CA THR A 228 11.92 -4.82 15.22
C THR A 228 12.82 -5.18 14.03
N PRO A 229 14.06 -5.67 14.25
CA PRO A 229 15.00 -6.00 13.17
C PRO A 229 14.54 -7.22 12.34
N PRO A 230 15.00 -7.35 11.09
CA PRO A 230 14.60 -8.46 10.22
C PRO A 230 15.16 -9.79 10.74
N PHE A 231 14.34 -10.83 10.69
CA PHE A 231 14.79 -12.21 10.88
C PHE A 231 15.77 -12.57 9.76
N ILE A 232 16.89 -13.18 10.17
CA ILE A 232 17.92 -13.82 9.33
C ILE A 232 17.29 -14.94 8.49
#